data_AF-A0A4R2MFB0-F1
#
_entry.id   AF-A0A4R2MFB0-F1
#
_cell.length_a   1.000
_cell.length_b   1.000
_cell.length_c   1.000
_cell.angle_alpha   90.00
_cell.angle_beta   90.00
_cell.angle_gamma   90.00
#
_symmetry.space_group_name_H-M   'P 1'
#
loop_
_entity.id
_entity.type
_entity.pdbx_description
1 polymer ?
#
loop_
_entity_poly.entity_id
_entity_poly.type
_entity_poly.pdbx_seq_one_letter_code
_entity_poly.pdbx_strand_id
1 'polypeptide(L)'
;MSRLLERLDRELAGCRDPLQRAELAAERACYLARAGDIAAAQLAAADLRREHGDGRASRVAVRIMLLEGLILFFDNMDPAAPDRILRAHTVALAWRHDDLIRLSASWLAHMQFVLGDFGAMLASLRACFDRPGSCLEASSRVCVVVGIAQQFAGDGQAARPWYERARREAIVLGDDATIGALVYNRPAMALVTLRLDALRGRLDSDELRMTAIGVESAWAYCLGARQFSLMQLMQACRARVAMLSGEAAQAVALYDEMLRPARTRFGFHADRAMLELERAACLAAAGRTGDAHAAFEALDPAMHPELALEDQLLFLLQHAALARSLGRAEQAAAWTAALADVQGRYDSEIGRLKAALAGLSLSRLAT
;
A
#
# COMPACT_ATOMS: atom_id res chain seq x y z
N MET A 1 14.67 -18.26 6.34
CA MET A 1 15.04 -17.84 4.98
C MET A 1 13.86 -18.18 4.08
N SER A 2 13.56 -17.34 3.08
CA SER A 2 12.32 -17.50 2.30
C SER A 2 12.38 -18.70 1.38
N ARG A 3 11.31 -19.50 1.37
CA ARG A 3 11.21 -20.72 0.56
C ARG A 3 11.23 -20.42 -0.94
N LEU A 4 10.61 -19.32 -1.36
CA LEU A 4 10.66 -18.85 -2.74
C LEU A 4 12.09 -18.50 -3.15
N LEU A 5 12.81 -17.77 -2.29
CA LEU A 5 14.19 -17.36 -2.57
C LEU A 5 15.12 -18.58 -2.69
N GLU A 6 15.00 -19.54 -1.76
CA GLU A 6 15.75 -20.81 -1.80
C GLU A 6 15.45 -21.64 -3.06
N ARG A 7 14.21 -21.62 -3.54
CA ARG A 7 13.82 -22.27 -4.80
C ARG A 7 14.51 -21.58 -5.99
N LEU A 8 14.38 -20.25 -6.09
CA LEU A 8 14.97 -19.46 -7.17
C LEU A 8 16.50 -19.58 -7.21
N ASP A 9 17.17 -19.60 -6.05
CA ASP A 9 18.62 -19.81 -5.96
C ASP A 9 19.05 -21.18 -6.50
N ARG A 10 18.30 -22.24 -6.18
CA ARG A 10 18.55 -23.58 -6.71
C ARG A 10 18.30 -23.67 -8.22
N GLU A 11 17.20 -23.09 -8.70
CA GLU A 11 16.87 -23.06 -10.12
C GLU A 11 17.92 -22.27 -10.92
N LEU A 12 18.37 -21.12 -10.40
CA LEU A 12 19.45 -20.33 -11.00
C LEU A 12 20.76 -21.11 -11.08
N ALA A 13 21.14 -21.82 -10.02
CA ALA A 13 22.37 -22.62 -10.00
C ALA A 13 22.34 -23.78 -11.02
N GLY A 14 21.16 -24.34 -11.28
CA GLY A 14 20.97 -25.41 -12.27
C GLY A 14 20.68 -24.95 -13.70
N CYS A 15 20.34 -23.67 -13.91
CA CYS A 15 19.89 -23.17 -15.21
C CYS A 15 21.06 -22.90 -16.16
N ARG A 16 21.04 -23.56 -17.33
CA ARG A 16 22.05 -23.41 -18.39
C ARG A 16 21.63 -22.48 -19.52
N ASP A 17 20.34 -22.26 -19.70
CA ASP A 17 19.84 -21.32 -20.71
C ASP A 17 20.03 -19.89 -20.22
N PRO A 18 20.84 -19.05 -20.91
CA PRO A 18 21.10 -17.68 -20.49
C PRO A 18 19.83 -16.83 -20.34
N LEU A 19 18.83 -17.00 -21.21
CA LEU A 19 17.62 -16.18 -21.17
C LEU A 19 16.72 -16.58 -20.00
N GLN A 20 16.51 -17.89 -19.81
CA GLN A 20 15.79 -18.39 -18.63
C GLN A 20 16.49 -18.00 -17.33
N ARG A 21 17.82 -18.06 -17.29
CA ARG A 21 18.61 -17.63 -16.13
C ARG A 21 18.41 -16.14 -15.83
N ALA A 22 18.35 -15.29 -16.86
CA ALA A 22 18.07 -13.86 -16.71
C ALA A 22 16.63 -13.60 -16.19
N GLU A 23 15.63 -14.35 -16.67
CA GLU A 23 14.26 -14.27 -16.13
C GLU A 23 14.20 -14.66 -14.65
N LEU A 24 14.84 -15.76 -14.26
CA LEU A 24 14.92 -16.20 -12.87
C LEU A 24 15.66 -15.19 -11.98
N ALA A 25 16.73 -14.59 -12.49
CA ALA A 25 17.48 -13.57 -11.77
C ALA A 25 16.64 -12.31 -11.54
N ALA A 26 15.84 -11.91 -12.54
CA ALA A 26 14.89 -10.81 -12.40
C ALA A 26 13.77 -11.14 -11.41
N GLU A 27 13.20 -12.35 -11.44
CA GLU A 27 12.18 -12.78 -10.47
C GLU A 27 12.72 -12.77 -9.03
N ARG A 28 13.94 -13.27 -8.83
CA ARG A 28 14.64 -13.21 -7.56
C ARG A 28 14.83 -11.77 -7.08
N ALA A 29 15.26 -10.87 -7.97
CA ALA A 29 15.45 -9.47 -7.64
C ALA A 29 14.12 -8.77 -7.32
N CYS A 30 13.02 -9.12 -8.00
CA CYS A 30 11.68 -8.62 -7.67
C CYS A 30 11.29 -9.03 -6.25
N TYR A 31 11.58 -10.26 -5.85
CA TYR A 31 11.38 -10.71 -4.47
C TYR A 31 12.20 -9.89 -3.47
N LEU A 32 13.48 -9.65 -3.75
CA LEU A 32 14.37 -8.86 -2.88
C LEU A 32 13.85 -7.43 -2.69
N ALA A 33 13.42 -6.76 -3.76
CA ALA A 33 12.82 -5.43 -3.68
C ALA A 33 11.61 -5.43 -2.74
N ARG A 34 10.71 -6.41 -2.92
CA ARG A 34 9.51 -6.60 -2.09
C ARG A 34 9.80 -6.96 -0.64
N ALA A 35 10.95 -7.58 -0.35
CA ALA A 35 11.39 -7.88 1.01
C ALA A 35 12.09 -6.68 1.68
N GLY A 36 12.44 -5.64 0.92
CA GLY A 36 13.14 -4.45 1.39
C GLY A 36 14.65 -4.50 1.21
N ASP A 37 15.21 -5.51 0.54
CA ASP A 37 16.62 -5.52 0.14
C ASP A 37 16.80 -4.77 -1.19
N ILE A 38 16.60 -3.45 -1.10
CA ILE A 38 16.61 -2.54 -2.26
C ILE A 38 18.00 -2.51 -2.92
N ALA A 39 19.07 -2.53 -2.13
CA ALA A 39 20.44 -2.50 -2.65
C ALA A 39 20.74 -3.72 -3.52
N ALA A 40 20.40 -4.93 -3.06
CA ALA A 40 20.59 -6.14 -3.85
C ALA A 40 19.71 -6.15 -5.12
N ALA A 41 18.48 -5.65 -5.02
CA ALA A 41 17.58 -5.53 -6.17
C ALA A 41 18.12 -4.54 -7.23
N GLN A 42 18.65 -3.39 -6.81
CA GLN A 42 19.27 -2.40 -7.69
C GLN A 42 20.51 -2.93 -8.40
N LEU A 43 21.37 -3.65 -7.68
CA LEU A 43 22.55 -4.28 -8.27
C LEU A 43 22.14 -5.27 -9.37
N ALA A 44 21.18 -6.15 -9.08
CA ALA A 44 20.68 -7.11 -10.05
C ALA A 44 20.02 -6.43 -11.25
N ALA A 45 19.25 -5.34 -11.04
CA ALA A 45 18.67 -4.57 -12.12
C ALA A 45 19.75 -3.98 -13.05
N ALA A 46 20.83 -3.42 -12.48
CA ALA A 46 21.93 -2.85 -13.24
C ALA A 46 22.68 -3.91 -14.06
N ASP A 47 22.95 -5.08 -13.48
CA ASP A 47 23.60 -6.20 -14.18
C ASP A 47 22.74 -6.73 -15.34
N LEU A 48 21.45 -6.95 -15.10
CA LEU A 48 20.51 -7.38 -16.15
C LEU A 48 20.39 -6.34 -17.27
N ARG A 49 20.47 -5.03 -16.95
CA ARG A 49 20.44 -3.96 -17.95
C ARG A 49 21.72 -3.91 -18.78
N ARG A 50 22.87 -4.21 -18.17
CA ARG A 50 24.16 -4.29 -18.88
C ARG A 50 24.16 -5.43 -19.88
N GLU A 51 23.60 -6.58 -19.52
CA GLU A 51 23.63 -7.80 -20.34
C GLU A 51 22.47 -7.89 -21.34
N HIS A 52 21.28 -7.42 -20.98
CA HIS A 52 20.03 -7.61 -21.75
C HIS A 52 19.27 -6.30 -22.03
N GLY A 53 19.92 -5.15 -21.88
CA GLY A 53 19.31 -3.83 -22.08
C GLY A 53 18.95 -3.49 -23.53
N ASP A 54 19.38 -4.29 -24.50
CA ASP A 54 19.16 -4.07 -25.93
C ASP A 54 17.72 -4.40 -26.40
N GLY A 55 16.91 -5.00 -25.54
CA GLY A 55 15.49 -5.31 -25.80
C GLY A 55 15.24 -6.51 -26.71
N ARG A 56 16.27 -7.27 -27.12
CA ARG A 56 16.08 -8.44 -28.00
C ARG A 56 15.37 -9.60 -27.30
N ALA A 57 15.61 -9.76 -26.01
CA ALA A 57 14.91 -10.74 -25.17
C ALA A 57 13.69 -10.08 -24.51
N SER A 58 12.55 -10.06 -25.20
CA SER A 58 11.36 -9.30 -24.79
C SER A 58 10.84 -9.68 -23.39
N ARG A 59 10.88 -10.96 -23.01
CA ARG A 59 10.49 -11.42 -21.66
C ARG A 59 11.39 -10.86 -20.56
N VAL A 60 12.71 -10.90 -20.78
CA VAL A 60 13.71 -10.33 -19.88
C VAL A 60 13.51 -8.82 -19.79
N ALA A 61 13.31 -8.12 -20.91
CA ALA A 61 13.07 -6.69 -20.93
C ALA A 61 11.85 -6.30 -20.07
N VAL A 62 10.74 -7.04 -20.18
CA VAL A 62 9.54 -6.87 -19.35
C VAL A 62 9.86 -7.07 -17.87
N ARG A 63 10.55 -8.17 -17.52
CA ARG A 63 10.91 -8.48 -16.13
C ARG A 63 11.81 -7.42 -15.49
N ILE A 64 12.78 -6.87 -16.22
CA ILE A 64 13.62 -5.82 -15.65
C ILE A 64 12.83 -4.50 -15.49
N MET A 65 11.92 -4.16 -16.42
CA MET A 65 11.03 -3.00 -16.23
C MET A 65 10.10 -3.18 -15.01
N LEU A 66 9.59 -4.40 -14.82
CA LEU A 66 8.84 -4.75 -13.62
C LEU A 66 9.69 -4.55 -12.36
N LEU A 67 10.90 -5.11 -12.33
CA LEU A 67 11.85 -4.98 -11.22
C LEU A 67 12.12 -3.52 -10.85
N GLU A 68 12.41 -2.68 -11.83
CA GLU A 68 12.68 -1.25 -11.57
C GLU A 68 11.46 -0.52 -11.03
N GLY A 69 10.26 -0.83 -11.51
CA GLY A 69 9.04 -0.27 -10.94
C GLY A 69 8.83 -0.73 -9.50
N LEU A 70 9.15 -1.98 -9.17
CA LEU A 70 9.08 -2.47 -7.78
C LEU A 70 10.15 -1.84 -6.89
N ILE A 71 11.37 -1.60 -7.39
CA ILE A 71 12.42 -0.87 -6.65
C ILE A 71 11.92 0.53 -6.29
N LEU A 72 11.44 1.28 -7.29
CA LEU A 72 10.86 2.61 -7.09
C LEU A 72 9.71 2.59 -6.07
N PHE A 73 8.83 1.60 -6.16
CA PHE A 73 7.70 1.49 -5.25
C PHE A 73 8.12 1.15 -3.81
N PHE A 74 9.01 0.17 -3.61
CA PHE A 74 9.35 -0.33 -2.27
C PHE A 74 10.46 0.45 -1.56
N ASP A 75 11.27 1.24 -2.28
CA ASP A 75 12.28 2.12 -1.67
C ASP A 75 11.65 3.36 -1.02
N ASN A 76 10.73 4.02 -1.75
CA ASN A 76 10.14 5.29 -1.31
C ASN A 76 8.71 5.56 -1.84
N MET A 77 8.05 4.57 -2.46
CA MET A 77 6.76 4.75 -3.16
C MET A 77 6.80 5.86 -4.22
N ASP A 78 7.84 5.82 -5.08
CA ASP A 78 8.06 6.86 -6.09
C ASP A 78 6.86 7.02 -7.08
N PRO A 79 6.45 8.26 -7.40
CA PRO A 79 5.47 8.57 -8.45
C PRO A 79 5.74 7.94 -9.81
N ALA A 80 7.00 7.66 -10.15
CA ALA A 80 7.40 7.06 -11.42
C ALA A 80 7.24 5.54 -11.45
N ALA A 81 6.98 4.88 -10.30
CA ALA A 81 6.82 3.43 -10.24
C ALA A 81 5.71 2.89 -11.17
N PRO A 82 4.47 3.43 -11.18
CA PRO A 82 3.40 2.95 -12.05
C PRO A 82 3.74 3.12 -13.53
N ASP A 83 4.40 4.22 -13.93
CA ASP A 83 4.85 4.40 -15.32
C ASP A 83 5.78 3.26 -15.74
N ARG A 84 6.72 2.89 -14.86
CA ARG A 84 7.66 1.80 -15.14
C ARG A 84 6.95 0.45 -15.31
N ILE A 85 5.97 0.17 -14.47
CA ILE A 85 5.14 -1.06 -14.59
C ILE A 85 4.26 -1.00 -15.84
N LEU A 86 3.68 0.16 -16.17
CA LEU A 86 2.87 0.34 -17.38
C LEU A 86 3.71 0.05 -18.64
N ARG A 87 4.95 0.52 -18.70
CA ARG A 87 5.87 0.21 -19.81
C ARG A 87 6.15 -1.30 -19.90
N ALA A 88 6.34 -1.98 -18.77
CA ALA A 88 6.47 -3.44 -18.73
C ALA A 88 5.22 -4.12 -19.31
N HIS A 89 4.03 -3.65 -18.91
CA HIS A 89 2.74 -4.15 -19.38
C HIS A 89 2.55 -3.94 -20.89
N THR A 90 2.87 -2.76 -21.42
CA THR A 90 2.78 -2.45 -22.85
C THR A 90 3.66 -3.38 -23.68
N VAL A 91 4.90 -3.64 -23.25
CA VAL A 91 5.78 -4.57 -23.95
C VAL A 91 5.29 -6.01 -23.84
N ALA A 92 4.77 -6.42 -22.67
CA ALA A 92 4.17 -7.74 -22.52
C ALA A 92 2.98 -7.94 -23.46
N LEU A 93 2.12 -6.93 -23.62
CA LEU A 93 1.00 -6.92 -24.58
C LEU A 93 1.48 -7.04 -26.03
N ALA A 94 2.46 -6.23 -26.42
CA ALA A 94 3.00 -6.20 -27.79
C ALA A 94 3.54 -7.57 -28.22
N TRP A 95 4.17 -8.30 -27.29
CA TRP A 95 4.76 -9.62 -27.53
C TRP A 95 3.88 -10.79 -27.10
N ARG A 96 2.67 -10.52 -26.60
CA ARG A 96 1.68 -11.54 -26.18
C ARG A 96 2.19 -12.52 -25.12
N HIS A 97 2.97 -12.02 -24.15
CA HIS A 97 3.40 -12.80 -22.99
C HIS A 97 2.28 -12.84 -21.94
N ASP A 98 1.30 -13.73 -22.08
CA ASP A 98 0.08 -13.75 -21.25
C ASP A 98 0.35 -13.81 -19.74
N ASP A 99 1.36 -14.58 -19.30
CA ASP A 99 1.78 -14.66 -17.91
C ASP A 99 2.31 -13.29 -17.40
N LEU A 100 3.14 -12.63 -18.19
CA LEU A 100 3.71 -11.32 -17.86
C LEU A 100 2.69 -10.18 -17.98
N ILE A 101 1.73 -10.28 -18.90
CA ILE A 101 0.60 -9.36 -19.01
C ILE A 101 -0.19 -9.37 -17.69
N ARG A 102 -0.55 -10.56 -17.19
CA ARG A 102 -1.24 -10.68 -15.89
C ARG A 102 -0.40 -10.17 -14.74
N LEU A 103 0.88 -10.56 -14.68
CA LEU A 103 1.77 -10.17 -13.60
C LEU A 103 1.93 -8.64 -13.54
N SER A 104 2.29 -8.01 -14.66
CA SER A 104 2.42 -6.55 -14.75
C SER A 104 1.11 -5.83 -14.45
N ALA A 105 -0.02 -6.30 -14.97
CA ALA A 105 -1.34 -5.73 -14.68
C ALA A 105 -1.71 -5.83 -13.19
N SER A 106 -1.37 -6.95 -12.53
CA SER A 106 -1.65 -7.13 -11.10
C SER A 106 -0.85 -6.16 -10.22
N TRP A 107 0.39 -5.86 -10.60
CA TRP A 107 1.22 -4.85 -9.94
C TRP A 107 0.75 -3.43 -10.25
N LEU A 108 0.36 -3.16 -11.49
CA LEU A 108 -0.19 -1.87 -11.87
C LEU A 108 -1.48 -1.57 -11.10
N ALA A 109 -2.37 -2.56 -10.97
CA ALA A 109 -3.58 -2.45 -10.15
C ALA A 109 -3.27 -2.13 -8.68
N HIS A 110 -2.25 -2.78 -8.10
CA HIS A 110 -1.84 -2.47 -6.73
C HIS A 110 -1.37 -1.02 -6.59
N MET A 111 -0.51 -0.55 -7.49
CA MET A 111 0.01 0.81 -7.41
C MET A 111 -1.09 1.86 -7.67
N GLN A 112 -2.04 1.57 -8.55
CA GLN A 112 -3.19 2.42 -8.80
C GLN A 112 -4.14 2.49 -7.61
N PHE A 113 -4.34 1.37 -6.89
CA PHE A 113 -5.04 1.39 -5.60
C PHE A 113 -4.34 2.34 -4.62
N VAL A 114 -3.02 2.23 -4.52
CA VAL A 114 -2.20 3.08 -3.66
C VAL A 114 -2.28 4.56 -4.06
N LEU A 115 -2.43 4.86 -5.35
CA LEU A 115 -2.63 6.24 -5.79
C LEU A 115 -4.07 6.75 -5.65
N GLY A 116 -5.00 5.91 -5.19
CA GLY A 116 -6.42 6.24 -5.17
C GLY A 116 -7.10 6.27 -6.55
N ASP A 117 -6.41 5.87 -7.62
CA ASP A 117 -6.99 5.77 -8.96
C ASP A 117 -7.71 4.42 -9.13
N PHE A 118 -8.89 4.33 -8.51
CA PHE A 118 -9.69 3.11 -8.54
C PHE A 118 -10.20 2.77 -9.95
N GLY A 119 -10.40 3.78 -10.81
CA GLY A 119 -10.81 3.57 -12.20
C GLY A 119 -9.73 2.82 -12.99
N ALA A 120 -8.49 3.30 -12.91
CA ALA A 120 -7.36 2.65 -13.57
C ALA A 120 -7.03 1.29 -12.92
N MET A 121 -7.14 1.18 -11.59
CA MET A 121 -7.01 -0.10 -10.88
C MET A 121 -7.94 -1.15 -11.47
N LEU A 122 -9.23 -0.83 -11.62
CA LEU A 122 -10.23 -1.75 -12.17
C LEU A 122 -9.93 -2.12 -13.62
N ALA A 123 -9.42 -1.18 -14.43
CA ALA A 123 -9.01 -1.47 -15.80
C ALA A 123 -7.84 -2.47 -15.85
N SER A 124 -6.84 -2.30 -14.98
CA SER A 124 -5.71 -3.24 -14.84
C SER A 124 -6.16 -4.60 -14.33
N LEU A 125 -7.10 -4.65 -13.38
CA LEU A 125 -7.67 -5.91 -12.89
C LEU A 125 -8.37 -6.69 -14.01
N ARG A 126 -9.11 -6.04 -14.92
CA ARG A 126 -9.77 -6.72 -16.06
C ARG A 126 -8.77 -7.50 -16.91
N ALA A 127 -7.60 -6.94 -17.19
CA ALA A 127 -6.53 -7.64 -17.91
C ALA A 127 -6.06 -8.91 -17.20
N CYS A 128 -6.23 -8.99 -15.88
CA CYS A 128 -5.95 -10.19 -15.09
C CYS A 128 -7.07 -11.23 -15.10
N PHE A 129 -8.32 -10.87 -15.38
CA PHE A 129 -9.45 -11.82 -15.43
C PHE A 129 -9.72 -12.34 -16.85
N ASP A 130 -9.46 -11.55 -17.88
CA ASP A 130 -9.93 -11.85 -19.24
C ASP A 130 -8.93 -12.70 -20.08
N ARG A 131 -7.82 -13.12 -19.50
CA ARG A 131 -6.78 -13.92 -20.18
C ARG A 131 -6.93 -15.43 -19.85
N PRO A 132 -6.35 -16.33 -20.66
CA PRO A 132 -6.20 -17.76 -20.33
C PRO A 132 -4.88 -18.08 -19.58
N GLY A 133 -4.79 -19.27 -18.97
CA GLY A 133 -3.58 -19.77 -18.29
C GLY A 133 -3.40 -19.33 -16.84
N SER A 134 -2.65 -20.11 -16.05
CA SER A 134 -2.44 -19.88 -14.62
C SER A 134 -1.13 -19.14 -14.35
N CYS A 135 -1.19 -18.19 -13.41
CA CYS A 135 -0.01 -17.51 -12.89
C CYS A 135 -0.28 -17.26 -11.40
N LEU A 136 0.23 -18.14 -10.54
CA LEU A 136 -0.03 -18.06 -9.09
C LEU A 136 0.43 -16.73 -8.50
N GLU A 137 1.54 -16.16 -8.98
CA GLU A 137 2.04 -14.87 -8.48
C GLU A 137 1.05 -13.74 -8.79
N ALA A 138 0.59 -13.65 -10.05
CA ALA A 138 -0.38 -12.65 -10.46
C ALA A 138 -1.74 -12.86 -9.77
N SER A 139 -2.22 -14.11 -9.69
CA SER A 139 -3.47 -14.46 -9.01
C SER A 139 -3.42 -14.05 -7.54
N SER A 140 -2.32 -14.35 -6.85
CA SER A 140 -2.16 -14.01 -5.45
C SER A 140 -2.15 -12.50 -5.25
N ARG A 141 -1.51 -11.75 -6.16
CA ARG A 141 -1.49 -10.28 -6.13
C ARG A 141 -2.87 -9.69 -6.42
N VAL A 142 -3.61 -10.20 -7.41
CA VAL A 142 -4.99 -9.77 -7.68
C VAL A 142 -5.86 -9.98 -6.45
N CYS A 143 -5.76 -11.15 -5.81
CA CYS A 143 -6.50 -11.44 -4.59
C CYS A 143 -6.14 -10.49 -3.44
N VAL A 144 -4.86 -10.11 -3.28
CA VAL A 144 -4.48 -9.05 -2.34
C VAL A 144 -5.17 -7.74 -2.70
N VAL A 145 -5.08 -7.28 -3.95
CA VAL A 145 -5.61 -5.97 -4.39
C VAL A 145 -7.14 -5.89 -4.25
N VAL A 146 -7.86 -6.94 -4.63
CA VAL A 146 -9.32 -6.98 -4.45
C VAL A 146 -9.68 -7.05 -2.97
N GLY A 147 -8.94 -7.81 -2.17
CA GLY A 147 -9.14 -7.90 -0.72
C GLY A 147 -8.94 -6.55 -0.01
N ILE A 148 -7.87 -5.82 -0.33
CA ILE A 148 -7.62 -4.49 0.25
C ILE A 148 -8.67 -3.48 -0.19
N ALA A 149 -9.09 -3.51 -1.46
CA ALA A 149 -10.10 -2.59 -1.96
C ALA A 149 -11.48 -2.84 -1.33
N GLN A 150 -11.86 -4.10 -1.12
CA GLN A 150 -13.09 -4.46 -0.40
C GLN A 150 -13.04 -4.01 1.07
N GLN A 151 -11.92 -4.27 1.76
CA GLN A 151 -11.74 -3.85 3.15
C GLN A 151 -11.75 -2.32 3.27
N PHE A 152 -11.06 -1.62 2.38
CA PHE A 152 -11.03 -0.15 2.29
C PHE A 152 -12.42 0.45 2.08
N ALA A 153 -13.22 -0.17 1.20
CA ALA A 153 -14.61 0.20 1.00
C ALA A 153 -15.51 -0.11 2.22
N GLY A 154 -15.00 -0.74 3.27
CA GLY A 154 -15.76 -1.12 4.47
C GLY A 154 -16.54 -2.42 4.33
N ASP A 155 -16.21 -3.29 3.36
CA ASP A 155 -16.79 -4.63 3.23
C ASP A 155 -15.74 -5.72 3.56
N GLY A 156 -15.43 -5.84 4.85
CA GLY A 156 -14.47 -6.83 5.34
C GLY A 156 -14.94 -8.28 5.15
N GLN A 157 -16.26 -8.51 5.04
CA GLN A 157 -16.80 -9.84 4.77
C GLN A 157 -16.51 -10.25 3.32
N ALA A 158 -16.74 -9.37 2.35
CA ALA A 158 -16.40 -9.61 0.95
C ALA A 158 -14.89 -9.74 0.74
N ALA A 159 -14.06 -9.05 1.53
CA ALA A 159 -12.59 -9.14 1.44
C ALA A 159 -12.03 -10.51 1.85
N ARG A 160 -12.65 -11.19 2.82
CA ARG A 160 -12.15 -12.44 3.43
C ARG A 160 -11.79 -13.54 2.43
N PRO A 161 -12.68 -13.98 1.50
CA PRO A 161 -12.36 -15.07 0.59
C PRO A 161 -11.17 -14.75 -0.35
N TRP A 162 -10.98 -13.47 -0.71
CA TRP A 162 -9.82 -13.03 -1.50
C TRP A 162 -8.53 -13.15 -0.70
N TYR A 163 -8.51 -12.67 0.54
CA TYR A 163 -7.34 -12.84 1.41
C TYR A 163 -7.00 -14.32 1.66
N GLU A 164 -8.00 -15.18 1.84
CA GLU A 164 -7.79 -16.61 2.02
C GLU A 164 -7.18 -17.26 0.77
N ARG A 165 -7.64 -16.89 -0.44
CA ARG A 165 -7.05 -17.37 -1.70
C ARG A 165 -5.61 -16.89 -1.85
N ALA A 166 -5.36 -15.60 -1.67
CA ALA A 166 -4.01 -15.02 -1.74
C ALA A 166 -3.05 -15.73 -0.78
N ARG A 167 -3.48 -15.97 0.48
CA ARG A 167 -2.66 -16.67 1.47
C ARG A 167 -2.32 -18.09 1.03
N ARG A 168 -3.29 -18.84 0.51
CA ARG A 168 -3.04 -20.21 0.01
C ARG A 168 -2.03 -20.22 -1.12
N GLU A 169 -2.19 -19.34 -2.11
CA GLU A 169 -1.29 -19.25 -3.26
C GLU A 169 0.12 -18.81 -2.86
N ALA A 170 0.24 -17.82 -1.98
CA ALA A 170 1.53 -17.39 -1.43
C ALA A 170 2.24 -18.52 -0.66
N ILE A 171 1.50 -19.33 0.11
CA ILE A 171 2.06 -20.51 0.81
C ILE A 171 2.60 -21.54 -0.19
N VAL A 172 1.87 -21.81 -1.28
CA VAL A 172 2.28 -22.73 -2.35
C VAL A 172 3.53 -22.21 -3.06
N LEU A 173 3.60 -20.91 -3.33
CA LEU A 173 4.78 -20.27 -3.92
C LEU A 173 5.98 -20.22 -2.98
N GLY A 174 5.75 -20.29 -1.65
CA GLY A 174 6.76 -19.98 -0.66
C GLY A 174 7.08 -18.48 -0.57
N ASP A 175 6.15 -17.63 -1.02
CA ASP A 175 6.31 -16.18 -1.11
C ASP A 175 5.96 -15.51 0.22
N ASP A 176 6.91 -15.53 1.14
CA ASP A 176 6.74 -14.91 2.45
C ASP A 176 6.48 -13.39 2.34
N ALA A 177 6.99 -12.71 1.30
CA ALA A 177 6.78 -11.26 1.14
C ALA A 177 5.32 -10.94 0.83
N THR A 178 4.63 -11.79 0.08
CA THR A 178 3.17 -11.65 -0.10
C THR A 178 2.43 -11.97 1.19
N ILE A 179 2.88 -12.94 1.99
CA ILE A 179 2.28 -13.24 3.30
C ILE A 179 2.43 -12.02 4.23
N GLY A 180 3.60 -11.40 4.31
CA GLY A 180 3.81 -10.19 5.10
C GLY A 180 2.89 -9.05 4.67
N ALA A 181 2.79 -8.80 3.36
CA ALA A 181 1.85 -7.82 2.81
C ALA A 181 0.39 -8.11 3.20
N LEU A 182 -0.04 -9.38 3.19
CA LEU A 182 -1.40 -9.77 3.62
C LEU A 182 -1.66 -9.50 5.10
N VAL A 183 -0.69 -9.85 5.96
CA VAL A 183 -0.82 -9.66 7.42
C VAL A 183 -0.84 -8.17 7.77
N TYR A 184 -0.08 -7.34 7.06
CA TYR A 184 -0.08 -5.88 7.22
C TYR A 184 -1.33 -5.21 6.65
N ASN A 185 -1.71 -5.53 5.41
CA ASN A 185 -2.73 -4.77 4.70
C ASN A 185 -4.10 -4.84 5.37
N ARG A 186 -4.48 -6.00 5.94
CA ARG A 186 -5.79 -6.16 6.58
C ARG A 186 -6.01 -5.18 7.75
N PRO A 187 -5.16 -5.13 8.79
CA PRO A 187 -5.31 -4.16 9.86
C PRO A 187 -5.06 -2.72 9.40
N ALA A 188 -4.17 -2.49 8.42
CA ALA A 188 -3.94 -1.15 7.88
C ALA A 188 -5.21 -0.56 7.22
N MET A 189 -5.92 -1.34 6.42
CA MET A 189 -7.18 -0.93 5.79
C MET A 189 -8.32 -0.78 6.80
N ALA A 190 -8.38 -1.65 7.83
CA ALA A 190 -9.34 -1.46 8.92
C ALA A 190 -9.11 -0.15 9.68
N LEU A 191 -7.84 0.23 9.88
CA LEU A 191 -7.47 1.45 10.59
C LEU A 191 -7.88 2.72 9.84
N VAL A 192 -7.91 2.70 8.50
CA VAL A 192 -8.45 3.79 7.69
C VAL A 192 -9.92 4.06 8.07
N THR A 193 -10.75 3.02 8.06
CA THR A 193 -12.17 3.14 8.41
C THR A 193 -12.38 3.56 9.86
N LEU A 194 -11.63 2.97 10.79
CA LEU A 194 -11.69 3.33 12.22
C LEU A 194 -11.34 4.79 12.49
N ARG A 195 -10.38 5.37 11.75
CA ARG A 195 -10.03 6.80 11.87
C ARG A 195 -11.19 7.69 11.46
N LEU A 196 -11.84 7.39 10.33
CA LEU A 196 -13.03 8.10 9.88
C LEU A 196 -14.18 7.97 10.89
N ASP A 197 -14.40 6.78 11.44
CA ASP A 197 -15.46 6.54 12.41
C ASP A 197 -15.19 7.23 13.75
N ALA A 198 -13.95 7.25 14.23
CA ALA A 198 -13.56 8.00 15.42
C ALA A 198 -13.82 9.49 15.28
N LEU A 199 -13.46 10.09 14.13
CA LEU A 199 -13.72 11.51 13.83
C LEU A 199 -15.21 11.84 13.73
N ARG A 200 -16.05 10.84 13.48
CA ARG A 200 -17.52 10.93 13.47
C ARG A 200 -18.17 10.54 14.80
N GLY A 201 -17.37 10.21 15.82
CA GLY A 201 -17.86 9.80 17.14
C GLY A 201 -18.47 8.40 17.19
N ARG A 202 -18.04 7.49 16.30
CA ARG A 202 -18.57 6.12 16.14
C ARG A 202 -17.50 5.03 16.33
N LEU A 203 -16.46 5.31 17.11
CA LEU A 203 -15.36 4.37 17.30
C LEU A 203 -15.83 3.11 18.05
N ASP A 204 -15.71 1.95 17.40
CA ASP A 204 -15.92 0.64 18.03
C ASP A 204 -14.62 0.21 18.74
N SER A 205 -14.68 0.08 20.06
CA SER A 205 -13.54 -0.31 20.89
C SER A 205 -13.06 -1.75 20.65
N ASP A 206 -13.97 -2.67 20.33
CA ASP A 206 -13.62 -4.06 20.04
C ASP A 206 -12.94 -4.17 18.68
N GLU A 207 -13.43 -3.45 17.68
CA GLU A 207 -12.78 -3.40 16.36
C GLU A 207 -11.40 -2.74 16.44
N LEU A 208 -11.25 -1.66 17.22
CA LEU A 208 -9.94 -1.05 17.49
C LEU A 208 -8.99 -2.03 18.16
N ARG A 209 -9.44 -2.76 19.20
CA ARG A 209 -8.61 -3.75 19.89
C ARG A 209 -8.16 -4.88 18.96
N MET A 210 -9.05 -5.38 18.11
CA MET A 210 -8.70 -6.40 17.13
C MET A 210 -7.73 -5.88 16.05
N THR A 211 -7.92 -4.64 15.62
CA THR A 211 -7.01 -3.97 14.68
C THR A 211 -5.63 -3.77 15.29
N ALA A 212 -5.54 -3.35 16.55
CA ALA A 212 -4.29 -3.20 17.30
C ALA A 212 -3.50 -4.51 17.38
N ILE A 213 -4.17 -5.61 17.72
CA ILE A 213 -3.56 -6.96 17.72
C ILE A 213 -3.04 -7.31 16.31
N GLY A 214 -3.81 -6.98 15.27
CA GLY A 214 -3.42 -7.19 13.88
C GLY A 214 -2.15 -6.41 13.50
N VAL A 215 -2.07 -5.13 13.86
CA VAL A 215 -0.89 -4.28 13.60
C VAL A 215 0.36 -4.84 14.28
N GLU A 216 0.29 -5.20 15.56
CA GLU A 216 1.43 -5.75 16.29
C GLU A 216 1.83 -7.14 15.77
N SER A 217 0.86 -7.95 15.35
CA SER A 217 1.11 -9.25 14.71
C SER A 217 1.82 -9.09 13.37
N ALA A 218 1.41 -8.12 12.55
CA ALA A 218 2.09 -7.77 11.31
C ALA A 218 3.53 -7.33 11.56
N TRP A 219 3.73 -6.51 12.59
CA TRP A 219 5.05 -6.04 12.99
C TRP A 219 5.98 -7.18 13.40
N ALA A 220 5.52 -8.05 14.30
CA ALA A 220 6.28 -9.22 14.73
C ALA A 220 6.58 -10.17 13.56
N TYR A 221 5.61 -10.39 12.66
CA TYR A 221 5.80 -11.25 11.49
C TYR A 221 6.89 -10.69 10.57
N CYS A 222 6.81 -9.42 10.19
CA CYS A 222 7.77 -8.81 9.27
C CYS A 222 9.20 -8.84 9.84
N LEU A 223 9.37 -8.55 11.14
CA LEU A 223 10.67 -8.67 11.81
C LEU A 223 11.19 -10.11 11.78
N GLY A 224 10.36 -11.09 12.13
CA GLY A 224 10.74 -12.51 12.11
C GLY A 224 11.05 -13.04 10.71
N ALA A 225 10.30 -12.58 9.70
CA ALA A 225 10.50 -12.91 8.30
C ALA A 225 11.62 -12.09 7.64
N ARG A 226 12.23 -11.14 8.36
CA ARG A 226 13.25 -10.19 7.86
C ARG A 226 12.78 -9.40 6.64
N GLN A 227 11.54 -8.93 6.72
CA GLN A 227 10.90 -8.09 5.72
C GLN A 227 10.87 -6.65 6.22
N PHE A 228 11.63 -5.79 5.54
CA PHE A 228 11.84 -4.42 5.97
C PHE A 228 11.26 -3.39 4.98
N SER A 229 10.64 -3.86 3.90
CA SER A 229 9.92 -2.99 2.96
C SER A 229 8.81 -2.22 3.66
N LEU A 230 8.79 -0.91 3.48
CA LEU A 230 7.72 -0.02 3.94
C LEU A 230 7.41 -0.09 5.45
N MET A 231 8.40 -0.41 6.30
CA MET A 231 8.22 -0.47 7.77
C MET A 231 7.72 0.84 8.39
N GLN A 232 8.00 1.97 7.76
CA GLN A 232 7.48 3.27 8.15
C GLN A 232 5.93 3.33 8.13
N LEU A 233 5.27 2.62 7.20
CA LEU A 233 3.81 2.59 7.16
C LEU A 233 3.22 1.81 8.35
N MET A 234 3.92 0.77 8.78
CA MET A 234 3.51 0.00 9.95
C MET A 234 3.76 0.78 11.25
N GLN A 235 4.82 1.58 11.32
CA GLN A 235 5.00 2.55 12.41
C GLN A 235 3.87 3.58 12.45
N ALA A 236 3.44 4.09 11.29
CA ALA A 236 2.27 4.98 11.21
C ALA A 236 1.00 4.30 11.76
N CYS A 237 0.78 3.02 11.41
CA CYS A 237 -0.35 2.26 11.96
C CYS A 237 -0.29 2.14 13.49
N ARG A 238 0.90 1.88 14.06
CA ARG A 238 1.09 1.82 15.52
C ARG A 238 0.81 3.17 16.19
N ALA A 239 1.28 4.27 15.60
CA ALA A 239 1.01 5.63 16.11
C ALA A 239 -0.50 5.95 16.09
N ARG A 240 -1.18 5.58 15.02
CA ARG A 240 -2.64 5.76 14.86
C ARG A 240 -3.44 4.88 15.82
N VAL A 241 -3.01 3.64 16.09
CA VAL A 241 -3.62 2.79 17.13
C VAL A 241 -3.46 3.44 18.50
N ALA A 242 -2.27 3.92 18.86
CA ALA A 242 -2.04 4.61 20.14
C ALA A 242 -2.91 5.87 20.25
N MET A 243 -3.00 6.67 19.18
CA MET A 243 -3.87 7.84 19.11
C MET A 243 -5.35 7.48 19.36
N LEU A 244 -5.89 6.49 18.65
CA LEU A 244 -7.28 6.06 18.79
C LEU A 244 -7.57 5.38 20.14
N SER A 245 -6.55 4.80 20.77
CA SER A 245 -6.67 4.17 22.10
C SER A 245 -6.59 5.19 23.25
N GLY A 246 -6.40 6.49 22.95
CA GLY A 246 -6.23 7.54 23.96
C GLY A 246 -4.84 7.58 24.60
N GLU A 247 -3.87 6.84 24.06
CA GLU A 247 -2.48 6.79 24.53
C GLU A 247 -1.67 7.95 23.94
N ALA A 248 -2.12 9.19 24.18
CA ALA A 248 -1.64 10.38 23.48
C ALA A 248 -0.11 10.59 23.59
N ALA A 249 0.48 10.36 24.77
CA ALA A 249 1.93 10.52 24.96
C ALA A 249 2.75 9.51 24.13
N GLN A 250 2.28 8.27 24.04
CA GLN A 250 2.91 7.23 23.22
C GLN A 250 2.77 7.55 21.73
N ALA A 251 1.60 8.01 21.31
CA ALA A 251 1.38 8.44 19.93
C ALA A 251 2.32 9.60 19.53
N VAL A 252 2.48 10.62 20.39
CA VAL A 252 3.43 11.72 20.17
C VAL A 252 4.85 11.20 19.96
N ALA A 253 5.32 10.30 20.82
CA ALA A 253 6.68 9.74 20.71
C ALA A 253 6.89 8.99 19.38
N LEU A 254 5.89 8.25 18.91
CA LEU A 254 5.94 7.54 17.64
C LEU A 254 5.96 8.51 16.44
N TYR A 255 5.11 9.55 16.45
CA TYR A 255 5.13 10.58 15.42
C TYR A 255 6.42 11.40 15.42
N ASP A 256 6.95 11.77 16.60
CA ASP A 256 8.23 12.46 16.73
C ASP A 256 9.38 11.67 16.09
N GLU A 257 9.41 10.35 16.28
CA GLU A 257 10.42 9.48 15.68
C GLU A 257 10.32 9.46 14.15
N MET A 258 9.09 9.36 13.63
CA MET A 258 8.79 9.32 12.20
C MET A 258 9.10 10.64 11.48
N LEU A 259 8.85 11.77 12.14
CA LEU A 259 9.01 13.11 11.55
C LEU A 259 10.46 13.62 11.55
N ARG A 260 11.41 12.85 12.10
CA ARG A 260 12.84 13.17 12.04
C ARG A 260 13.31 13.22 10.58
N PRO A 261 13.97 14.30 10.13
CA PRO A 261 14.36 14.50 8.72
C PRO A 261 15.15 13.34 8.10
N ALA A 262 16.00 12.66 8.87
CA ALA A 262 16.79 11.53 8.39
C ALA A 262 15.98 10.23 8.13
N ARG A 263 14.72 10.19 8.57
CA ARG A 263 13.83 9.00 8.48
C ARG A 263 12.58 9.24 7.63
N THR A 264 12.32 10.48 7.23
CA THR A 264 11.14 10.87 6.46
C THR A 264 11.30 10.48 4.99
N ARG A 265 10.92 9.24 4.65
CA ARG A 265 10.67 8.79 3.27
C ARG A 265 9.19 8.45 3.13
N PHE A 266 8.37 9.48 3.12
CA PHE A 266 6.95 9.32 2.88
C PHE A 266 6.69 9.58 1.40
N GLY A 267 6.38 8.53 0.65
CA GLY A 267 5.65 8.70 -0.61
C GLY A 267 4.16 8.97 -0.33
N PHE A 268 3.31 8.72 -1.31
CA PHE A 268 1.92 9.20 -1.36
C PHE A 268 1.00 8.93 -0.15
N HIS A 269 1.25 7.92 0.69
CA HIS A 269 0.32 7.48 1.75
C HIS A 269 0.68 7.88 3.18
N ALA A 270 1.79 8.57 3.36
CA ALA A 270 2.24 8.99 4.69
C ALA A 270 2.63 10.46 4.65
N ASP A 271 1.84 11.28 3.94
CA ASP A 271 2.11 12.70 3.81
C ASP A 271 2.47 13.29 5.16
N ARG A 272 3.62 13.97 5.17
CA ARG A 272 4.18 14.58 6.35
C ARG A 272 3.13 15.47 7.03
N ALA A 273 2.31 16.18 6.27
CA ALA A 273 1.26 17.05 6.79
C ALA A 273 0.21 16.27 7.59
N MET A 274 -0.22 15.09 7.11
CA MET A 274 -1.17 14.25 7.84
C MET A 274 -0.57 13.76 9.17
N LEU A 275 0.70 13.35 9.18
CA LEU A 275 1.40 12.94 10.39
C LEU A 275 1.60 14.10 11.38
N GLU A 276 1.92 15.29 10.88
CA GLU A 276 2.03 16.51 11.69
C GLU A 276 0.69 16.90 12.32
N LEU A 277 -0.41 16.76 11.56
CA LEU A 277 -1.75 17.01 12.06
C LEU A 277 -2.20 16.01 13.12
N GLU A 278 -1.97 14.70 12.90
CA GLU A 278 -2.26 13.66 13.91
C GLU A 278 -1.41 13.86 15.17
N ARG A 279 -0.14 14.24 15.00
CA ARG A 279 0.73 14.59 16.13
C ARG A 279 0.21 15.80 16.90
N ALA A 280 -0.22 16.86 16.22
CA ALA A 280 -0.78 18.05 16.86
C ALA A 280 -2.03 17.72 17.68
N ALA A 281 -2.89 16.83 17.16
CA ALA A 281 -4.04 16.31 17.90
C ALA A 281 -3.62 15.52 19.15
N CYS A 282 -2.59 14.67 19.05
CA CYS A 282 -2.05 13.95 20.20
C CYS A 282 -1.41 14.89 21.24
N LEU A 283 -0.74 15.96 20.81
CA LEU A 283 -0.21 16.99 21.72
C LEU A 283 -1.33 17.67 22.52
N ALA A 284 -2.42 18.04 21.85
CA ALA A 284 -3.59 18.62 22.51
C ALA A 284 -4.19 17.64 23.53
N ALA A 285 -4.39 16.37 23.13
CA ALA A 285 -4.91 15.33 24.01
C ALA A 285 -3.98 15.02 25.21
N ALA A 286 -2.67 15.18 25.05
CA ALA A 286 -1.68 15.04 26.13
C ALA A 286 -1.57 16.28 27.04
N GLY A 287 -2.40 17.31 26.84
CA GLY A 287 -2.36 18.56 27.62
C GLY A 287 -1.23 19.51 27.24
N ARG A 288 -0.49 19.23 26.16
CA ARG A 288 0.58 20.10 25.62
C ARG A 288 -0.01 21.15 24.67
N THR A 289 -0.98 21.91 25.16
CA THR A 289 -1.81 22.82 24.35
C THR A 289 -1.01 23.90 23.64
N GLY A 290 0.06 24.42 24.25
CA GLY A 290 0.95 25.42 23.61
C GLY A 290 1.64 24.86 22.36
N ASP A 291 2.18 23.65 22.45
CA ASP A 291 2.82 22.96 21.31
C ASP A 291 1.79 22.60 20.23
N ALA A 292 0.59 22.20 20.65
CA ALA A 292 -0.51 21.89 19.74
C ALA A 292 -0.98 23.13 18.97
N HIS A 293 -1.07 24.29 19.62
CA HIS A 293 -1.36 25.56 18.94
C HIS A 293 -0.29 25.91 17.91
N ALA A 294 1.00 25.85 18.29
CA ALA A 294 2.09 26.15 17.37
C ALA A 294 2.08 25.23 16.14
N ALA A 295 1.82 23.93 16.35
CA ALA A 295 1.70 22.97 15.25
C ALA A 295 0.46 23.23 14.38
N PHE A 296 -0.69 23.55 14.99
CA PHE A 296 -1.92 23.85 14.26
C PHE A 296 -1.79 25.08 13.35
N GLU A 297 -1.11 26.15 13.80
CA GLU A 297 -0.88 27.35 12.98
C GLU A 297 0.00 27.10 11.76
N ALA A 298 0.86 26.09 11.82
CA ALA A 298 1.70 25.70 10.70
C ALA A 298 0.96 24.85 9.64
N LEU A 299 -0.26 24.37 9.96
CA LEU A 299 -1.04 23.47 9.14
C LEU A 299 -2.24 24.20 8.52
N ASP A 300 -2.11 24.59 7.27
CA ASP A 300 -3.20 25.17 6.47
C ASP A 300 -3.76 24.12 5.48
N PRO A 301 -5.02 23.68 5.64
CA PRO A 301 -5.66 22.75 4.72
C PRO A 301 -5.67 23.22 3.26
N ALA A 302 -5.67 24.53 2.99
CA ALA A 302 -5.62 25.06 1.63
C ALA A 302 -4.31 24.75 0.89
N MET A 303 -3.24 24.39 1.62
CA MET A 303 -1.94 24.06 1.05
C MET A 303 -1.80 22.60 0.62
N HIS A 304 -2.82 21.76 0.85
CA HIS A 304 -2.75 20.32 0.61
C HIS A 304 -3.83 19.77 -0.37
N PRO A 305 -4.13 20.45 -1.50
CA PRO A 305 -5.12 19.95 -2.47
C PRO A 305 -4.67 18.68 -3.23
N GLU A 306 -3.39 18.34 -3.17
CA GLU A 306 -2.76 17.20 -3.85
C GLU A 306 -2.96 15.87 -3.12
N LEU A 307 -3.41 15.88 -1.87
CA LEU A 307 -3.67 14.66 -1.11
C LEU A 307 -4.69 13.78 -1.83
N ALA A 308 -4.59 12.46 -1.66
CA ALA A 308 -5.63 11.54 -2.11
C ALA A 308 -6.98 11.92 -1.46
N LEU A 309 -8.09 11.62 -2.14
CA LEU A 309 -9.42 12.09 -1.69
C LEU A 309 -9.78 11.66 -0.25
N GLU A 310 -9.40 10.44 0.12
CA GLU A 310 -9.52 9.93 1.50
C GLU A 310 -8.69 10.75 2.50
N ASP A 311 -7.43 11.01 2.16
CA ASP A 311 -6.53 11.80 3.00
C ASP A 311 -7.00 13.25 3.12
N GLN A 312 -7.55 13.86 2.06
CA GLN A 312 -8.20 15.18 2.13
C GLN A 312 -9.35 15.17 3.14
N LEU A 313 -10.21 14.15 3.09
CA LEU A 313 -11.34 14.03 4.00
C LEU A 313 -10.88 13.88 5.46
N LEU A 314 -9.94 12.98 5.69
CA LEU A 314 -9.34 12.75 7.01
C LEU A 314 -8.65 14.00 7.55
N PHE A 315 -7.87 14.68 6.70
CA PHE A 315 -7.17 15.90 7.06
C PHE A 315 -8.15 16.99 7.49
N LEU A 316 -9.19 17.27 6.69
CA LEU A 316 -10.20 18.27 7.02
C LEU A 316 -10.99 17.93 8.29
N LEU A 317 -11.40 16.66 8.45
CA LEU A 317 -12.09 16.21 9.66
C LEU A 317 -11.22 16.36 10.91
N GLN A 318 -9.96 15.93 10.84
CA GLN A 318 -9.01 15.98 11.95
C GLN A 318 -8.62 17.43 12.28
N HIS A 319 -8.43 18.29 11.27
CA HIS A 319 -8.13 19.71 11.43
C HIS A 319 -9.29 20.44 12.12
N ALA A 320 -10.52 20.22 11.65
CA ALA A 320 -11.71 20.78 12.28
C ALA A 320 -11.90 20.27 13.73
N ALA A 321 -11.62 18.99 13.99
CA ALA A 321 -11.67 18.42 15.34
C ALA A 321 -10.62 19.06 16.26
N LEU A 322 -9.39 19.22 15.79
CA LEU A 322 -8.30 19.87 16.51
C LEU A 322 -8.64 21.34 16.80
N ALA A 323 -9.10 22.10 15.80
CA ALA A 323 -9.56 23.48 15.96
C ALA A 323 -10.60 23.61 17.08
N ARG A 324 -11.62 22.73 17.13
CA ARG A 324 -12.60 22.71 18.21
C ARG A 324 -11.96 22.44 19.58
N SER A 325 -11.06 21.46 19.66
CA SER A 325 -10.36 21.14 20.91
C SER A 325 -9.46 22.27 21.43
N LEU A 326 -8.98 23.11 20.52
CA LEU A 326 -8.18 24.30 20.81
C LEU A 326 -9.02 25.57 21.02
N GLY A 327 -10.35 25.47 21.11
CA GLY A 327 -11.25 26.60 21.32
C GLY A 327 -11.50 27.48 20.09
N ARG A 328 -11.18 27.01 18.89
CA ARG A 328 -11.29 27.75 17.61
C ARG A 328 -12.48 27.31 16.78
N ALA A 329 -13.67 27.33 17.38
CA ALA A 329 -14.89 26.83 16.75
C ALA A 329 -15.23 27.54 15.41
N GLU A 330 -14.94 28.85 15.30
CA GLU A 330 -15.17 29.62 14.07
C GLU A 330 -14.30 29.13 12.90
N GLN A 331 -13.01 28.84 13.18
CA GLN A 331 -12.12 28.28 12.16
C GLN A 331 -12.55 26.87 11.73
N ALA A 332 -13.02 26.05 12.67
CA ALA A 332 -13.61 24.75 12.32
C ALA A 332 -14.88 24.90 11.47
N ALA A 333 -15.72 25.91 11.75
CA ALA A 333 -16.94 26.18 10.99
C ALA A 333 -16.66 26.65 9.56
N ALA A 334 -15.57 27.40 9.34
CA ALA A 334 -15.15 27.86 8.02
C ALA A 334 -14.93 26.72 7.01
N TRP A 335 -14.53 25.53 7.50
CA TRP A 335 -14.29 24.36 6.66
C TRP A 335 -15.54 23.50 6.37
N THR A 336 -16.70 23.85 6.92
CA THR A 336 -17.93 23.03 6.80
C THR A 336 -18.32 22.76 5.35
N ALA A 337 -18.28 23.79 4.48
CA ALA A 337 -18.64 23.65 3.07
C ALA A 337 -17.65 22.76 2.31
N ALA A 338 -16.34 22.97 2.51
CA ALA A 338 -15.31 22.15 1.90
C ALA A 338 -15.39 20.68 2.35
N LEU A 339 -15.65 20.46 3.64
CA LEU A 339 -15.82 19.13 4.20
C LEU A 339 -17.03 18.40 3.60
N ALA A 340 -18.16 19.10 3.41
CA ALA A 340 -19.34 18.53 2.76
C ALA A 340 -19.08 18.15 1.29
N ASP A 341 -18.35 18.98 0.54
CA ASP A 341 -17.95 18.68 -0.84
C ASP A 341 -17.05 17.44 -0.92
N VAL A 342 -15.96 17.43 -0.16
CA VAL A 342 -14.99 16.32 -0.14
C VAL A 342 -15.66 15.03 0.33
N GLN A 343 -16.53 15.10 1.34
CA GLN A 343 -17.32 13.97 1.81
C GLN A 343 -18.22 13.40 0.70
N GLY A 344 -18.95 14.26 -0.01
CA GLY A 344 -19.83 13.83 -1.11
C GLY A 344 -19.07 13.16 -2.26
N ARG A 345 -17.88 13.69 -2.59
CA ARG A 345 -16.98 13.08 -3.58
C ARG A 345 -16.47 11.72 -3.11
N TYR A 346 -16.03 11.62 -1.85
CA TYR A 346 -15.55 10.38 -1.25
C TYR A 346 -16.64 9.29 -1.26
N ASP A 347 -17.85 9.62 -0.80
CA ASP A 347 -18.96 8.65 -0.75
C ASP A 347 -19.35 8.17 -2.17
N SER A 348 -19.34 9.07 -3.15
CA SER A 348 -19.57 8.73 -4.56
C SER A 348 -18.48 7.79 -5.10
N GLU A 349 -17.21 8.04 -4.79
CA GLU A 349 -16.10 7.20 -5.19
C GLU A 349 -16.14 5.81 -4.54
N ILE A 350 -16.36 5.73 -3.22
CA ILE A 350 -16.54 4.46 -2.52
C ILE A 350 -17.75 3.70 -3.04
N GLY A 351 -18.86 4.39 -3.35
CA GLY A 351 -20.04 3.78 -3.96
C GLY A 351 -19.73 3.15 -5.33
N ARG A 352 -18.99 3.86 -6.20
CA ARG A 352 -18.54 3.34 -7.49
C ARG A 352 -17.58 2.16 -7.33
N LEU A 353 -16.64 2.23 -6.39
CA LEU A 353 -15.71 1.16 -6.09
C LEU A 353 -16.45 -0.11 -5.66
N LYS A 354 -17.38 -0.01 -4.69
CA LYS A 354 -18.21 -1.14 -4.23
C LYS A 354 -18.96 -1.81 -5.37
N ALA A 355 -19.65 -1.01 -6.20
CA ALA A 355 -20.41 -1.53 -7.33
C ALA A 355 -19.52 -2.28 -8.32
N ALA A 356 -18.32 -1.76 -8.61
CA ALA A 356 -17.39 -2.41 -9.50
C ALA A 356 -16.78 -3.69 -8.93
N LEU A 357 -16.41 -3.70 -7.64
CA LEU A 357 -15.83 -4.86 -6.95
C LEU A 357 -16.85 -6.01 -6.82
N ALA A 358 -18.14 -5.71 -6.65
CA ALA A 358 -19.20 -6.72 -6.62
C ALA A 358 -19.30 -7.54 -7.92
N GLY A 359 -18.84 -6.99 -9.05
CA GLY A 359 -18.78 -7.70 -10.33
C GLY A 359 -17.58 -8.65 -10.49
N LEU A 360 -16.65 -8.67 -9.53
CA LEU A 360 -15.48 -9.54 -9.54
C LEU A 360 -15.77 -10.84 -8.79
N SER A 361 -15.33 -11.96 -9.35
CA SER A 361 -15.50 -13.29 -8.74
C SER A 361 -14.20 -14.08 -8.77
N LEU A 362 -13.89 -14.76 -7.66
CA LEU A 362 -12.77 -15.70 -7.57
C LEU A 362 -12.84 -16.79 -8.66
N SER A 363 -14.04 -17.21 -9.06
CA SER A 363 -14.23 -18.24 -10.10
C SER A 363 -13.77 -17.79 -11.49
N ARG A 364 -13.59 -16.48 -11.71
CA ARG A 364 -13.09 -15.92 -12.97
C ARG A 364 -11.56 -15.85 -13.02
N LEU A 365 -10.86 -16.03 -11.90
CA LEU A 365 -9.42 -16.18 -11.93
C LEU A 365 -9.08 -17.60 -12.40
N ALA A 366 -8.26 -17.69 -13.44
CA ALA A 366 -7.73 -18.96 -13.91
C ALA A 366 -7.01 -19.68 -12.76
N THR A 367 -7.29 -20.98 -12.61
CA THR A 367 -6.75 -21.81 -11.52
C THR A 367 -5.36 -22.32 -11.81
#